data_AF-A0A0F9INN9-F1
#
_entry.id   AF-A0A0F9INN9-F1
#
_cell.length_a   1.000
_cell.length_b   1.000
_cell.length_c   1.000
_cell.angle_alpha   90.00
_cell.angle_beta   90.00
_cell.angle_gamma   90.00
#
_symmetry.space_group_name_H-M   'P 1'
#
loop_
_entity.id
_entity.type
_entity.pdbx_description
1 polymer ?
#
loop_
_entity_poly.entity_id
_entity_poly.type
_entity_poly.pdbx_seq_one_letter_code
_entity_poly.pdbx_strand_id
1 'polypeptide(L)' 'MGMKDTTFNRIRKELIDEMTACQEYSRKGIAKLRAITDPKEFCRAYMKFVDITEWDMPDELLQYID' A
#
# COMPACT_ATOMS: atom_id res chain seq x y z
N MET A 1 -0.17 -0.26 -24.82
CA MET A 1 -0.87 -0.33 -23.51
C MET A 1 -0.12 -1.36 -22.68
N GLY A 2 0.77 -0.90 -21.80
CA GLY A 2 1.61 -1.79 -20.99
C GLY A 2 0.77 -2.57 -19.98
N MET A 3 1.04 -3.87 -19.87
CA MET A 3 0.43 -4.75 -18.87
C MET A 3 0.55 -4.13 -17.48
N LYS A 4 -0.59 -4.01 -16.79
CA LYS A 4 -0.66 -3.59 -15.39
C LYS A 4 -0.35 -4.81 -14.55
N ASP A 5 0.73 -4.74 -13.76
CA ASP A 5 1.09 -5.74 -12.76
C ASP A 5 -0.13 -6.12 -11.91
N THR A 6 -0.64 -7.34 -12.06
CA THR A 6 -1.92 -7.76 -11.47
C THR A 6 -1.82 -8.00 -9.97
N THR A 7 -0.64 -8.40 -9.49
CA THR A 7 -0.40 -8.78 -8.10
C THR A 7 -0.35 -7.56 -7.20
N PHE A 8 0.50 -6.57 -7.51
CA PHE A 8 0.55 -5.32 -6.75
C PHE A 8 -0.81 -4.60 -6.73
N ASN A 9 -1.52 -4.53 -7.86
CA ASN A 9 -2.82 -3.87 -7.90
C ASN A 9 -3.86 -4.58 -7.03
N ARG A 10 -3.78 -5.91 -6.89
CA ARG A 10 -4.63 -6.67 -5.97
C ARG A 10 -4.29 -6.33 -4.53
N ILE A 11 -3.03 -6.46 -4.12
CA ILE A 11 -2.57 -6.20 -2.75
C ILE A 11 -2.85 -4.74 -2.34
N ARG A 12 -2.55 -3.78 -3.23
CA ARG A 12 -2.85 -2.36 -3.01
C ARG A 12 -4.34 -2.15 -2.74
N LYS A 13 -5.21 -2.84 -3.49
CA LYS A 13 -6.66 -2.72 -3.30
C LYS A 13 -7.07 -3.31 -1.95
N GLU A 14 -6.58 -4.49 -1.60
CA GLU A 14 -6.87 -5.16 -0.32
C GLU A 14 -6.45 -4.29 0.87
N LEU A 15 -5.21 -3.79 0.88
CA LEU A 15 -4.72 -2.93 1.95
C LEU A 15 -5.54 -1.65 2.10
N ILE A 16 -5.86 -0.97 1.00
CA ILE A 16 -6.68 0.24 1.05
C ILE A 16 -8.09 -0.06 1.56
N ASP A 17 -8.67 -1.21 1.21
CA ASP A 17 -9.99 -1.64 1.66
C ASP A 17 -9.98 -1.93 3.17
N GLU A 18 -9.00 -2.68 3.65
CA GLU A 18 -8.80 -2.96 5.08
C GLU A 18 -8.61 -1.68 5.89
N MET A 19 -7.76 -0.77 5.41
CA MET A 19 -7.57 0.54 6.06
C MET A 19 -8.85 1.38 6.06
N THR A 20 -9.66 1.28 5.00
CA THR A 20 -10.95 1.97 4.92
C THR A 20 -11.95 1.37 5.91
N ALA A 21 -11.91 0.05 6.12
CA ALA A 21 -12.77 -0.67 7.06
C ALA A 21 -12.40 -0.43 8.52
N CYS A 22 -11.10 -0.29 8.83
CA CYS A 22 -10.60 -0.16 10.22
C CYS A 22 -11.07 1.13 10.94
N GLN A 23 -11.56 2.15 10.22
CA GLN A 23 -11.96 3.49 10.73
C GLN A 23 -10.93 4.28 11.55
N GLU A 24 -9.84 3.65 12.01
CA GLU A 24 -8.74 4.26 12.77
C GLU A 24 -7.89 5.20 11.91
N TYR A 25 -7.83 4.95 10.60
CA TYR A 25 -7.03 5.73 9.67
C TYR A 25 -7.79 6.93 9.09
N SER A 26 -7.12 8.07 8.99
CA SER A 26 -7.69 9.26 8.37
C SER A 26 -8.00 9.03 6.88
N ARG A 27 -9.24 9.31 6.47
CA ARG A 27 -9.68 9.26 5.06
C ARG A 27 -8.76 10.05 4.11
N LYS A 28 -8.21 11.18 4.58
CA LYS A 28 -7.26 12.00 3.80
C LYS A 28 -5.94 11.27 3.56
N GLY A 29 -5.48 10.49 4.52
CA GLY A 29 -4.29 9.67 4.42
C GLY A 29 -4.46 8.51 3.44
N ILE A 30 -5.57 7.78 3.55
CA ILE A 30 -5.94 6.70 2.63
C ILE A 30 -6.05 7.23 1.19
N ALA A 31 -6.67 8.39 0.99
CA ALA A 31 -6.76 9.02 -0.33
C ALA A 31 -5.39 9.35 -0.94
N LYS A 32 -4.44 9.81 -0.12
CA LYS A 32 -3.05 10.05 -0.55
C LYS A 32 -2.35 8.76 -0.95
N LEU A 33 -2.46 7.70 -0.13
CA LEU A 33 -1.89 6.39 -0.46
C LEU A 33 -2.47 5.81 -1.75
N ARG A 34 -3.79 5.91 -1.93
CA ARG A 34 -4.48 5.45 -3.13
C ARG A 34 -4.01 6.15 -4.42
N ALA A 35 -3.58 7.40 -4.32
CA ALA A 35 -3.08 8.16 -5.47
C ALA A 35 -1.68 7.69 -5.93
N ILE A 36 -0.94 6.97 -5.08
CA ILE A 36 0.38 6.46 -5.43
C ILE A 36 0.24 5.28 -6.39
N THR A 37 0.85 5.42 -7.56
CA THR A 37 0.85 4.39 -8.62
C THR A 37 2.13 3.58 -8.65
N ASP A 38 3.23 4.12 -8.12
CA ASP A 38 4.50 3.43 -8.03
C ASP A 38 4.50 2.45 -6.83
N PRO A 39 4.83 1.17 -7.04
CA PRO A 39 4.83 0.17 -5.96
C PRO A 39 5.79 0.49 -4.82
N LYS A 40 6.98 0.97 -5.14
CA LYS A 40 8.03 1.25 -4.15
C LYS A 40 7.67 2.45 -3.29
N GLU A 41 7.19 3.52 -3.91
CA GLU A 41 6.66 4.67 -3.19
C GLU A 41 5.42 4.29 -2.36
N PHE A 42 4.54 3.44 -2.88
CA PHE A 42 3.35 3.01 -2.14
C PHE A 42 3.75 2.25 -0.88
N CYS A 43 4.65 1.28 -0.97
CA CYS A 43 5.08 0.49 0.18
C CYS A 43 5.74 1.37 1.24
N ARG A 44 6.65 2.28 0.83
CA ARG A 44 7.28 3.25 1.75
C ARG A 44 6.28 4.17 2.41
N ALA A 45 5.32 4.69 1.65
CA ALA A 45 4.28 5.55 2.18
C ALA A 45 3.34 4.78 3.12
N TYR A 46 3.01 3.53 2.80
CA TYR A 46 2.17 2.67 3.61
C TYR A 46 2.84 2.37 4.95
N MET A 47 4.12 1.93 4.96
CA MET A 47 4.87 1.70 6.20
C MET A 47 4.83 2.92 7.12
N LYS A 48 5.14 4.11 6.57
CA LYS A 48 5.11 5.36 7.32
C LYS A 48 3.71 5.76 7.78
N PHE A 49 2.68 5.42 7.02
CA PHE A 49 1.31 5.81 7.31
C PHE A 49 0.67 4.93 8.38
N VAL A 50 0.96 3.64 8.34
CA VAL A 50 0.48 2.62 9.30
C VAL A 50 1.41 2.52 10.51
N ASP A 51 2.56 3.20 10.46
CA ASP A 51 3.63 3.21 11.48
C ASP A 51 4.19 1.80 11.73
N ILE A 52 4.52 1.10 10.64
CA ILE A 52 5.10 -0.24 10.67
C ILE A 52 6.48 -0.26 10.02
N THR A 53 7.26 -1.31 10.28
CA THR A 53 8.59 -1.49 9.69
C THR A 53 8.57 -2.52 8.55
N GLU A 54 9.72 -2.74 7.89
CA GLU A 54 9.85 -3.81 6.88
C GLU A 54 9.53 -5.20 7.45
N TRP A 55 9.75 -5.42 8.74
CA TRP A 55 9.50 -6.70 9.41
C TRP A 55 8.01 -7.04 9.54
N ASP A 56 7.15 -6.02 9.49
CA ASP A 56 5.70 -6.13 9.56
C ASP A 56 5.06 -6.08 8.15
N MET A 57 5.87 -5.83 7.12
CA MET A 57 5.39 -5.70 5.75
C MET A 57 5.13 -7.09 5.14
N PRO A 58 4.01 -7.30 4.41
CA PRO A 58 3.78 -8.55 3.70
C PRO A 58 4.94 -8.88 2.76
N ASP A 59 5.37 -10.14 2.70
CA ASP A 59 6.44 -10.60 1.80
C ASP A 59 6.19 -10.22 0.33
N GLU A 60 4.93 -10.24 -0.11
CA GLU A 60 4.55 -9.83 -1.46
C GLU A 60 4.83 -8.34 -1.73
N LEU A 61 4.90 -7.49 -0.70
CA LEU A 61 5.29 -6.09 -0.81
C LEU A 61 6.79 -5.87 -0.64
N LEU A 62 7.46 -6.70 0.17
CA LEU A 62 8.91 -6.63 0.39
C LEU A 62 9.69 -6.70 -0.92
N GLN A 63 9.26 -7.54 -1.88
CA GLN A 63 9.89 -7.66 -3.21
C GLN A 63 9.92 -6.34 -4.02
N TYR A 64 9.14 -5.33 -3.64
CA TYR A 64 9.06 -4.04 -4.34
C TYR A 64 9.88 -2.92 -3.66
N ILE A 65 10.47 -3.14 -2.48
CA ILE A 65 11.06 -2.06 -1.66
C ILE A 65 12.56 -1.92 -1.85
N ASP A 66 13.29 -3.02 -1.92
CA ASP A 66 14.60 -3.27 -2.56
C ASP A 66 15.01 -4.70 -2.18
#